data_AF-A0A8X6XNS7-F1
#
_entry.id   AF-A0A8X6XNS7-F1
#
_cell.length_a   1.000
_cell.length_b   1.000
_cell.length_c   1.000
_cell.angle_alpha   90.00
_cell.angle_beta   90.00
_cell.angle_gamma   90.00
#
_symmetry.space_group_name_H-M   'P 1'
#
loop_
_entity.id
_entity.type
_entity.pdbx_description
1 polymer ?
#
loop_
_entity_poly.entity_id
_entity_poly.type
_entity_poly.pdbx_seq_one_letter_code
_entity_poly.pdbx_strand_id
1 'polypeptide(L)'
;MDIFKLNKAKTSLKGSITRIVTFMDNVSEHVDRTELEIKLKKIDQLQRKIEELKELLFGLETAKSTEEAEFEEDLYKCETRLDDLEVRVKKLTLLMYLIVCDCS
;
A
#
# COMPACT_ATOMS: atom_id res chain seq x y z
N MET A 1 -4.13 -21.73 -5.82
CA MET A 1 -4.98 -20.51 -5.93
C MET A 1 -5.47 -20.46 -7.37
N ASP A 2 -6.62 -19.88 -7.69
CA ASP A 2 -7.05 -19.65 -9.09
C ASP A 2 -7.03 -18.14 -9.40
N ILE A 3 -7.03 -17.78 -10.68
CA ILE A 3 -6.93 -16.38 -11.12
C ILE A 3 -8.08 -15.52 -10.59
N PHE A 4 -9.27 -16.11 -10.41
CA PHE A 4 -10.43 -15.44 -9.84
C PHE A 4 -10.18 -15.01 -8.38
N LYS A 5 -9.63 -15.90 -7.55
CA LYS A 5 -9.25 -15.58 -6.16
C LYS A 5 -8.15 -14.52 -6.09
N LEU A 6 -7.17 -14.58 -7.00
CA LEU A 6 -6.14 -13.55 -7.11
C LEU A 6 -6.76 -12.19 -7.44
N ASN A 7 -7.66 -12.11 -8.42
CA ASN A 7 -8.38 -10.89 -8.79
C ASN A 7 -9.20 -10.30 -7.64
N LYS A 8 -9.84 -11.16 -6.83
CA LYS A 8 -10.54 -10.72 -5.60
C LYS A 8 -9.57 -10.13 -4.57
N ALA A 9 -8.43 -10.77 -4.35
CA ALA A 9 -7.40 -10.29 -3.43
C ALA A 9 -6.81 -8.95 -3.89
N LYS A 10 -6.51 -8.82 -5.20
CA LYS A 10 -6.08 -7.57 -5.85
C LYS A 10 -7.10 -6.44 -5.67
N THR A 11 -8.40 -6.74 -5.81
CA THR A 11 -9.47 -5.74 -5.61
C THR A 11 -9.50 -5.24 -4.17
N SER A 12 -9.36 -6.16 -3.20
CA SER A 12 -9.27 -5.80 -1.77
C SER A 12 -8.03 -4.97 -1.44
N LEU A 13 -6.89 -5.27 -2.08
CA LEU A 13 -5.66 -4.49 -2.00
C LEU A 13 -5.89 -3.06 -2.50
N LYS A 14 -6.42 -2.90 -3.73
CA LYS A 14 -6.76 -1.58 -4.32
C LYS A 14 -7.65 -0.76 -3.39
N GLY A 15 -8.70 -1.36 -2.83
CA GLY A 15 -9.59 -0.69 -1.88
C GLY A 15 -8.92 -0.28 -0.56
N SER A 16 -7.92 -1.05 -0.10
CA SER A 16 -7.14 -0.70 1.10
C SER A 16 -6.18 0.46 0.83
N ILE A 17 -5.51 0.46 -0.33
CA ILE A 17 -4.65 1.57 -0.76
C ILE A 17 -5.46 2.85 -0.88
N THR A 18 -6.63 2.81 -1.54
CA THR A 18 -7.51 3.99 -1.69
C THR A 18 -7.90 4.59 -0.33
N ARG A 19 -8.19 3.76 0.68
CA ARG A 19 -8.48 4.28 2.04
C ARG A 19 -7.31 5.01 2.67
N ILE A 20 -6.08 4.56 2.44
CA ILE A 20 -4.86 5.24 2.94
C ILE A 20 -4.63 6.54 2.17
N VAL A 21 -4.83 6.53 0.85
CA VAL A 21 -4.80 7.75 0.02
C VAL A 21 -5.79 8.78 0.54
N THR A 22 -7.06 8.39 0.71
CA THR A 22 -8.10 9.28 1.24
C THR A 22 -7.73 9.82 2.62
N PHE A 23 -7.16 8.99 3.50
CA PHE A 23 -6.66 9.47 4.78
C PHE A 23 -5.57 10.54 4.58
N MET A 24 -4.56 10.27 3.76
CA MET A 24 -3.44 11.20 3.52
C MET A 24 -3.86 12.49 2.83
N ASP A 25 -4.89 12.45 1.99
CA ASP A 25 -5.41 13.64 1.31
C ASP A 25 -6.28 14.51 2.23
N ASN A 26 -6.79 13.94 3.32
CA ASN A 26 -7.58 14.65 4.34
C ASN A 26 -6.83 14.86 5.66
N VAL A 27 -5.53 14.57 5.70
CA VAL A 27 -4.68 14.85 6.86
C VAL A 27 -4.69 16.35 7.11
N SER A 28 -4.97 16.72 8.37
CA SER A 28 -4.87 18.10 8.86
C SER A 28 -3.63 18.26 9.76
N GLU A 29 -3.35 19.49 10.18
CA GLU A 29 -2.24 19.82 11.08
C GLU A 29 -2.33 19.14 12.47
N HIS A 30 -3.50 18.57 12.83
CA HIS A 30 -3.76 17.90 14.10
C HIS A 30 -3.76 16.37 14.01
N VAL A 31 -3.20 15.79 12.96
CA VAL A 31 -3.15 14.34 12.81
C VAL A 31 -2.46 13.67 14.02
N ASP A 32 -3.06 12.61 14.56
CA ASP A 32 -2.47 11.83 15.64
C ASP A 32 -1.29 11.02 15.11
N ARG A 33 -0.15 11.13 15.80
CA ARG A 33 1.05 10.34 15.52
C ARG A 33 0.76 8.84 15.55
N THR A 34 -0.06 8.38 16.50
CA THR A 34 -0.44 6.96 16.60
C THR A 34 -1.15 6.51 15.34
N GLU A 35 -2.00 7.38 14.76
CA GLU A 35 -2.71 7.08 13.53
C GLU A 35 -1.75 6.98 12.34
N LEU A 36 -0.73 7.84 12.25
CA LEU A 36 0.32 7.73 11.24
C LEU A 36 1.12 6.43 11.35
N GLU A 37 1.51 6.04 12.57
CA GLU A 37 2.22 4.77 12.82
C GLU A 37 1.35 3.56 12.43
N ILE A 38 0.03 3.61 12.69
CA ILE A 38 -0.91 2.60 12.22
C ILE A 38 -0.95 2.54 10.69
N LYS A 39 -0.96 3.69 10.00
CA LYS A 39 -0.92 3.72 8.53
C LYS A 39 0.39 3.15 7.98
N LEU A 40 1.54 3.44 8.58
CA LEU A 40 2.83 2.83 8.18
C LEU A 40 2.82 1.31 8.33
N LYS A 41 2.37 0.79 9.47
CA LYS A 41 2.22 -0.67 9.66
C LYS A 41 1.27 -1.26 8.63
N LYS A 42 0.22 -0.53 8.27
CA LYS A 42 -0.72 -0.99 7.24
C LYS A 42 -0.09 -1.02 5.85
N ILE A 43 0.77 -0.06 5.51
CA ILE A 43 1.51 -0.02 4.25
C ILE A 43 2.45 -1.24 4.15
N ASP A 44 3.26 -1.50 5.18
CA ASP A 44 4.15 -2.68 5.22
C ASP A 44 3.37 -4.00 5.03
N GLN A 45 2.22 -4.14 5.71
CA GLN A 45 1.34 -5.31 5.52
C GLN A 45 0.83 -5.44 4.07
N LEU A 46 0.53 -4.32 3.40
CA LEU A 46 0.04 -4.33 2.02
C LEU A 46 1.16 -4.62 1.02
N GLN A 47 2.38 -4.12 1.25
CA GLN A 47 3.56 -4.45 0.44
C GLN A 47 3.87 -5.95 0.52
N ARG A 48 3.90 -6.53 1.73
CA ARG A 48 4.05 -8.00 1.89
C ARG A 48 2.97 -8.79 1.16
N LYS A 49 1.73 -8.31 1.20
CA LYS A 49 0.63 -8.94 0.48
C LYS A 49 0.79 -8.87 -1.04
N ILE A 50 1.43 -7.83 -1.57
CA ILE A 50 1.77 -7.76 -3.00
C ILE A 50 2.78 -8.86 -3.34
N GLU A 51 3.82 -9.03 -2.54
CA GLU A 51 4.82 -10.10 -2.73
C GLU A 51 4.17 -11.49 -2.68
N GLU A 52 3.32 -11.76 -1.69
CA GLU A 52 2.54 -13.00 -1.62
C GLU A 52 1.70 -13.23 -2.88
N LEU A 53 1.08 -12.17 -3.43
CA LEU A 53 0.29 -12.28 -4.66
C LEU A 53 1.16 -12.53 -5.91
N LYS A 54 2.35 -11.93 -5.98
CA LYS A 54 3.33 -12.19 -7.05
C LYS A 54 3.81 -13.65 -7.02
N GLU A 55 4.14 -14.17 -5.83
CA GLU A 55 4.54 -15.57 -5.65
C GLU A 55 3.42 -16.53 -6.05
N LEU A 56 2.18 -16.25 -5.62
CA LEU A 56 1.02 -17.07 -5.98
C LEU A 56 0.69 -17.03 -7.47
N LEU A 57 0.91 -15.90 -8.13
CA LEU A 57 0.75 -15.76 -9.57
C LEU A 57 1.81 -16.56 -10.33
N PHE A 58 3.08 -16.45 -9.92
CA PHE A 58 4.20 -17.20 -10.52
C PHE A 58 4.03 -18.72 -10.35
N GLY A 59 3.45 -19.15 -9.23
CA GLY A 59 3.15 -20.56 -8.97
C GLY A 59 1.95 -21.13 -9.73
N LEU A 60 1.25 -20.34 -10.56
CA LEU A 60 0.23 -20.88 -11.44
C LEU A 60 0.90 -21.57 -12.64
N GLU A 61 0.62 -22.86 -12.84
CA GLU A 61 0.97 -23.58 -14.07
C GLU A 61 0.04 -23.17 -15.22
N THR A 62 0.11 -21.90 -15.61
CA THR A 62 -0.66 -21.33 -16.72
C THR A 62 0.28 -20.78 -17.77
N ALA A 63 -0.07 -20.95 -19.06
CA ALA A 63 0.66 -20.31 -20.14
C ALA A 63 0.47 -18.80 -20.02
N LYS A 64 1.58 -18.02 -20.02
CA LYS A 64 1.56 -16.56 -19.91
C LYS A 64 0.41 -15.96 -20.73
N SER A 65 -0.63 -15.55 -20.02
CA SER A 65 -1.87 -15.05 -20.60
C SER A 65 -1.91 -13.52 -20.50
N THR A 66 -2.74 -12.90 -21.34
CA THR A 66 -2.99 -11.45 -21.23
C THR A 66 -3.50 -11.07 -19.85
N GLU A 67 -4.28 -11.94 -19.21
CA GLU A 67 -4.83 -11.72 -17.86
C GLU A 67 -3.73 -11.70 -16.77
N GLU A 68 -2.71 -12.55 -16.89
CA GLU A 68 -1.55 -12.52 -15.99
C GLU A 68 -0.73 -11.24 -16.14
N ALA A 69 -0.46 -10.84 -17.38
CA ALA A 69 0.28 -9.60 -17.65
C ALA A 69 -0.45 -8.36 -17.11
N GLU A 70 -1.78 -8.28 -17.30
CA GLU A 70 -2.61 -7.22 -16.72
C GLU A 70 -2.62 -7.27 -15.19
N PHE A 71 -2.58 -8.47 -14.60
CA PHE A 71 -2.49 -8.64 -13.16
C PHE A 71 -1.14 -8.16 -12.60
N GLU A 72 -0.02 -8.52 -13.24
CA GLU A 72 1.32 -8.04 -12.90
C GLU A 72 1.40 -6.51 -12.98
N GLU A 73 0.89 -5.92 -14.07
CA GLU A 73 0.87 -4.46 -14.24
C GLU A 73 0.04 -3.78 -13.15
N ASP A 74 -1.12 -4.34 -12.80
CA ASP A 74 -1.94 -3.83 -11.72
C ASP A 74 -1.24 -3.90 -10.35
N LEU A 75 -0.51 -4.98 -10.06
CA LEU A 75 0.26 -5.10 -8.83
C LEU A 75 1.39 -4.09 -8.78
N TYR A 76 2.12 -3.90 -9.88
CA TYR A 76 3.16 -2.88 -10.00
C TYR A 76 2.63 -1.46 -9.73
N LYS A 77 1.45 -1.14 -10.27
CA LYS A 77 0.76 0.14 -9.97
C LYS A 77 0.39 0.27 -8.49
N CYS A 78 -0.01 -0.83 -7.84
CA CYS A 78 -0.32 -0.82 -6.41
C CYS A 78 0.94 -0.62 -5.56
N GLU A 79 2.04 -1.27 -5.92
CA GLU A 79 3.35 -1.17 -5.28
C GLU A 79 3.89 0.27 -5.35
N THR A 80 3.94 0.85 -6.55
CA THR A 80 4.37 2.24 -6.76
C THR A 80 3.56 3.23 -5.90
N ARG A 81 2.25 3.01 -5.77
CA ARG A 81 1.38 3.85 -4.93
C ARG A 81 1.66 3.66 -3.44
N LEU A 82 1.99 2.46 -3.00
CA LEU A 82 2.35 2.20 -1.60
C LEU A 82 3.68 2.85 -1.24
N ASP A 83 4.66 2.81 -2.14
CA ASP A 83 5.97 3.45 -1.93
C ASP A 83 5.83 4.97 -1.79
N ASP A 84 5.03 5.62 -2.66
CA ASP A 84 4.71 7.05 -2.53
C ASP A 84 4.04 7.36 -1.17
N LEU A 85 3.04 6.57 -0.79
CA LEU A 85 2.35 6.74 0.49
C LEU A 85 3.29 6.55 1.68
N GLU A 86 4.21 5.58 1.63
CA GLU A 86 5.17 5.33 2.69
C GLU A 86 6.06 6.56 2.91
N VAL A 87 6.60 7.12 1.83
CA VAL A 87 7.43 8.33 1.87
C VAL A 87 6.64 9.51 2.43
N ARG A 88 5.40 9.73 1.96
CA ARG A 88 4.53 10.81 2.44
C ARG A 88 4.23 10.68 3.93
N VAL A 89 3.86 9.49 4.40
CA VAL A 89 3.54 9.24 5.82
C VAL A 89 4.79 9.40 6.69
N LYS A 90 5.95 8.87 6.27
CA LYS A 90 7.22 9.03 6.99
C LYS A 90 7.62 10.51 7.08
N LYS A 91 7.51 11.26 5.99
CA LYS A 91 7.81 12.70 5.96
C LYS A 91 6.92 13.46 6.94
N LEU A 92 5.62 13.20 6.93
CA LEU A 92 4.67 13.83 7.86
C LEU A 92 4.98 13.47 9.32
N THR A 93 5.29 12.20 9.58
CA THR A 93 5.70 11.73 10.91
C THR A 93 6.96 12.47 11.40
N LEU A 94 7.96 12.64 10.53
CA LEU A 94 9.19 13.38 10.84
C LEU A 94 8.95 14.87 11.08
N LEU A 95 8.07 15.51 10.31
CA LEU A 95 7.71 16.92 10.51
C LEU A 95 7.09 17.14 11.89
N MET A 96 6.28 16.20 12.39
CA MET A 96 5.75 16.29 13.75
C MET A 96 6.85 16.25 14.82
N TYR A 97 7.92 15.46 14.62
CA TYR A 97 9.05 15.44 15.57
C TYR A 97 9.82 16.76 15.59
N LEU A 98 10.07 17.36 14.43
CA LEU A 98 10.81 18.62 14.34
C LEU A 98 10.04 19.76 15.03
N ILE A 99 8.73 19.84 14.83
CA ILE A 99 7.89 20.87 15.48
C ILE A 99 7.92 20.73 17.02
N VAL A 100 7.92 19.51 17.55
CA VAL A 100 7.99 19.29 19.01
C VAL A 100 9.35 19.69 19.58
N CYS A 101 10.44 19.47 18.84
CA CYS A 101 11.79 19.86 19.27
C CYS A 101 12.02 21.38 19.28
N ASP A 102 11.39 22.13 18.37
CA ASP A 102 11.52 23.61 18.33
C ASP A 102 10.64 24.32 19.40
N CYS A 103 9.75 23.59 20.07
CA CYS A 103 8.89 24.11 21.14
C CYS A 103 9.34 23.71 22.57
N SER A 104 10.53 23.10 22.72
CA SER A 104 11.13 22.66 24.00
C SER A 104 12.32 23.52 24.38
#